data_AF-A0A5N9D1J6-F1
#
_entry.id   AF-A0A5N9D1J6-F1
#
_cell.length_a   1.000
_cell.length_b   1.000
_cell.length_c   1.000
_cell.angle_alpha   90.00
_cell.angle_beta   90.00
_cell.angle_gamma   90.00
#
_symmetry.space_group_name_H-M   'P 1'
#
loop_
_entity.id
_entity.type
_entity.pdbx_description
1 polymer ?
#
loop_
_entity_poly.entity_id
_entity_poly.type
_entity_poly.pdbx_seq_one_letter_code
_entity_poly.pdbx_strand_id
1 'polypeptide(L)'
;MATAASPPLSYSRLMNKTLISIIALTTLLSVFAIACGSNSGDGPHEADLLRKITASDRIFTAEDFLAIGMKKSKEYDVTGLTGATSAIYGFWKPGGGESVEYEIRFYPSHDEAVSNGTSFADEVTGP
;
A
#
# COMPACT_ATOMS: atom_id res chain seq x y z
N MET A 1 -47.73 -3.18 -53.32
CA MET A 1 -47.24 -2.23 -52.31
C MET A 1 -47.30 -2.97 -50.97
N ALA A 2 -46.14 -3.31 -50.39
CA ALA A 2 -46.05 -4.24 -49.27
C ALA A 2 -46.68 -3.67 -47.98
N THR A 3 -47.42 -4.52 -47.27
CA THR A 3 -48.15 -4.23 -46.05
C THR A 3 -47.21 -4.24 -44.85
N ALA A 4 -47.06 -3.13 -44.13
CA ALA A 4 -46.42 -3.14 -42.82
C ALA A 4 -47.47 -3.55 -41.77
N ALA A 5 -47.37 -4.77 -41.26
CA ALA A 5 -48.17 -5.20 -40.11
C ALA A 5 -47.59 -4.55 -38.83
N SER A 6 -48.37 -3.69 -38.18
CA SER A 6 -48.01 -3.09 -36.90
C SER A 6 -47.83 -4.18 -35.83
N PRO A 7 -46.77 -4.13 -34.99
CA PRO A 7 -46.53 -5.14 -33.97
C PRO A 7 -47.63 -5.12 -32.88
N PRO A 8 -48.03 -6.29 -32.34
CA PRO A 8 -49.11 -6.36 -31.37
C PRO A 8 -48.73 -5.71 -30.03
N LEU A 9 -49.68 -4.97 -29.43
CA LEU A 9 -49.52 -4.18 -28.19
C LEU A 9 -48.98 -4.97 -26.97
N SER A 10 -48.97 -6.30 -27.03
CA SER A 10 -48.34 -7.17 -26.02
C SER A 10 -46.81 -7.08 -26.04
N TYR A 11 -46.20 -6.98 -27.23
CA TYR A 11 -44.75 -6.88 -27.38
C TYR A 11 -44.20 -5.56 -26.84
N SER A 12 -44.90 -4.44 -27.05
CA SER A 12 -44.49 -3.13 -26.52
C SER A 12 -44.59 -3.07 -25.00
N ARG A 13 -45.60 -3.72 -24.39
CA ARG A 13 -45.71 -3.84 -22.92
C ARG A 13 -44.63 -4.74 -22.33
N LEU A 14 -44.25 -5.82 -23.02
CA LEU A 14 -43.18 -6.72 -22.58
C LEU A 14 -41.80 -6.04 -22.67
N MET A 15 -41.52 -5.37 -23.79
CA MET A 15 -40.30 -4.58 -24.00
C MET A 15 -40.18 -3.41 -23.01
N ASN A 16 -41.27 -2.72 -22.66
CA ASN A 16 -41.21 -1.65 -21.66
C ASN A 16 -40.90 -2.18 -20.26
N LYS A 17 -41.43 -3.36 -19.89
CA LYS A 17 -41.12 -3.99 -18.61
C LYS A 17 -39.67 -4.47 -18.52
N THR A 18 -39.13 -5.05 -19.60
CA THR A 18 -37.73 -5.46 -19.65
C THR A 18 -36.79 -4.26 -19.70
N LEU A 19 -37.14 -3.19 -20.42
CA LEU A 19 -36.37 -1.94 -20.46
C LEU A 19 -36.33 -1.26 -19.08
N ILE A 20 -37.47 -1.17 -18.38
CA ILE A 20 -37.55 -0.62 -17.01
C ILE A 20 -36.72 -1.48 -16.03
N SER A 21 -36.77 -2.80 -16.14
CA SER A 21 -35.98 -3.73 -15.31
C SER A 21 -34.46 -3.57 -15.55
N ILE A 22 -34.04 -3.42 -16.81
CA ILE A 22 -32.63 -3.21 -17.16
C ILE A 22 -32.14 -1.85 -16.62
N ILE A 23 -32.93 -0.79 -16.75
CA ILE A 23 -32.59 0.54 -16.22
C ILE A 23 -32.53 0.52 -14.68
N ALA A 24 -33.43 -0.20 -14.01
CA ALA A 24 -33.40 -0.36 -12.55
C ALA A 24 -32.16 -1.16 -12.09
N LEU A 25 -31.74 -2.17 -12.85
CA LEU A 25 -30.58 -2.99 -12.51
C LEU A 25 -29.25 -2.25 -12.74
N THR A 26 -29.14 -1.44 -13.80
CA THR A 26 -27.93 -0.66 -14.09
C THR A 26 -27.76 0.52 -13.12
N THR A 27 -28.84 1.17 -12.72
CA THR A 27 -28.80 2.24 -11.70
C THR A 27 -28.41 1.73 -10.31
N LEU A 28 -28.81 0.51 -9.95
CA LEU A 28 -28.40 -0.12 -8.69
C LEU A 28 -26.89 -0.44 -8.66
N LEU A 29 -26.31 -0.81 -9.81
CA LEU A 29 -24.90 -1.15 -9.92
C LEU A 29 -23.97 0.08 -9.87
N SER A 30 -24.43 1.27 -10.31
CA SER A 30 -23.63 2.50 -10.27
C SER A 30 -23.44 3.08 -8.87
N VAL A 31 -24.28 2.74 -7.90
CA VAL A 31 -24.17 3.26 -6.52
C VAL A 31 -22.96 2.65 -5.79
N PHE A 32 -22.49 1.47 -6.21
CA PHE A 32 -21.30 0.84 -5.62
C PHE A 32 -19.97 1.44 -6.08
N ALA A 33 -19.96 2.29 -7.13
CA ALA A 33 -18.72 2.83 -7.69
C ALA A 33 -18.17 4.08 -6.95
N ILE A 34 -18.93 4.66 -6.00
CA ILE A 34 -18.56 5.94 -5.37
C ILE A 34 -17.99 5.76 -3.95
N ALA A 35 -17.95 4.54 -3.40
CA ALA A 35 -17.49 4.32 -2.02
C ALA A 35 -15.97 4.06 -1.87
N CYS A 36 -15.21 3.99 -2.97
CA CYS A 36 -13.75 3.82 -2.91
C CYS A 36 -13.05 5.15 -3.20
N GLY A 37 -13.28 6.12 -2.32
CA GLY A 37 -12.66 7.43 -2.33
C GLY A 37 -12.50 7.89 -0.89
N SER A 38 -11.74 7.13 -0.11
CA SER A 38 -11.43 7.48 1.27
C SER A 38 -10.69 8.82 1.28
N ASN A 39 -11.35 9.86 1.79
CA ASN A 39 -10.70 11.09 2.21
C ASN A 39 -9.63 10.72 3.23
N SER A 40 -8.36 10.96 2.89
CA SER A 40 -7.24 10.89 3.82
C SER A 40 -7.53 11.87 4.95
N GLY A 41 -8.07 11.35 6.04
CA GLY A 41 -8.35 12.13 7.24
C GLY A 41 -7.03 12.63 7.80
N ASP A 42 -6.98 13.95 7.99
CA ASP A 42 -5.96 14.73 8.69
C ASP A 42 -6.01 14.44 10.21
N GLY A 43 -6.00 13.15 10.56
CA GLY A 43 -5.65 12.70 11.91
C GLY A 43 -4.13 12.74 12.06
N PRO A 44 -3.59 12.76 13.29
CA PRO A 44 -2.14 12.66 13.47
C PRO A 44 -1.65 11.45 12.67
N HIS A 45 -0.81 11.72 11.68
CA HIS A 45 -0.19 10.66 10.90
C HIS A 45 0.47 9.72 11.91
N GLU A 46 0.27 8.40 11.81
CA GLU A 46 1.02 7.43 12.65
C GLU A 46 2.55 7.64 12.55
N ALA A 47 3.02 8.29 11.46
CA ALA A 47 4.39 8.78 11.30
C ALA A 47 4.81 9.82 12.37
N ASP A 48 3.88 10.63 12.89
CA ASP A 48 4.09 11.59 13.98
C ASP A 48 4.14 10.90 15.37
N LEU A 49 3.78 9.61 15.45
CA LEU A 49 3.81 8.81 16.68
C LEU A 49 5.06 7.91 16.79
N LEU A 50 5.80 7.70 15.69
CA LEU A 50 7.03 6.91 15.69
C LEU A 50 8.24 7.79 16.01
N ARG A 51 8.74 7.66 17.24
CA ARG A 51 10.07 8.17 17.60
C ARG A 51 11.12 7.54 16.68
N LYS A 52 12.11 8.34 16.22
CA LYS A 52 13.24 7.86 15.42
C LYS A 52 13.92 6.62 16.00
N ILE A 53 14.05 6.60 17.33
CA ILE A 53 14.49 5.42 18.08
C ILE A 53 13.30 4.85 18.85
N THR A 54 12.95 3.61 18.51
CA THR A 54 11.93 2.82 19.19
C THR A 54 12.59 1.58 19.80
N ALA A 55 12.51 1.45 21.12
CA ALA A 55 13.03 0.29 21.84
C ALA A 55 12.17 -0.94 21.57
N SER A 56 12.83 -2.09 21.35
CA SER A 56 12.18 -3.37 21.08
C SER A 56 13.09 -4.50 21.56
N ASP A 57 12.51 -5.48 22.25
CA ASP A 57 13.23 -6.70 22.65
C ASP A 57 13.40 -7.68 21.48
N ARG A 58 12.72 -7.44 20.36
CA ARG A 58 12.84 -8.25 19.14
C ARG A 58 14.04 -7.81 18.31
N ILE A 59 14.86 -8.79 17.92
CA ILE A 59 15.89 -8.65 16.88
C ILE A 59 15.24 -8.96 15.52
N PHE A 60 15.31 -8.00 14.60
CA PHE A 60 14.76 -8.15 13.26
C PHE A 60 15.80 -8.71 12.28
N THR A 61 15.35 -9.46 11.28
CA THR A 61 16.18 -9.93 10.15
C THR A 61 15.70 -9.36 8.83
N ALA A 62 16.47 -9.53 7.75
CA ALA A 62 16.06 -9.12 6.41
C ALA A 62 14.73 -9.77 6.00
N GLU A 63 14.51 -11.04 6.36
CA GLU A 63 13.30 -11.80 6.05
C GLU A 63 12.04 -11.17 6.66
N ASP A 64 12.15 -10.55 7.84
CA ASP A 64 11.01 -9.86 8.46
C ASP A 64 10.51 -8.71 7.57
N PHE A 65 11.43 -7.98 6.93
CA PHE A 65 11.09 -6.88 6.03
C PHE A 65 10.60 -7.39 4.67
N LEU A 66 11.18 -8.47 4.16
CA LEU A 66 10.70 -9.13 2.94
C LEU A 66 9.28 -9.68 3.12
N ALA A 67 8.96 -10.22 4.29
CA ALA A 67 7.64 -10.76 4.61
C ALA A 67 6.53 -9.70 4.60
N ILE A 68 6.85 -8.44 4.93
CA ILE A 68 5.91 -7.31 4.84
C ILE A 68 5.89 -6.65 3.45
N GLY A 69 6.54 -7.26 2.46
CA GLY A 69 6.50 -6.83 1.06
C GLY A 69 7.60 -5.85 0.65
N MET A 70 8.65 -5.66 1.45
CA MET A 70 9.86 -4.97 0.96
C MET A 70 10.47 -5.77 -0.20
N LYS A 71 10.84 -5.08 -1.26
CA LYS A 71 11.58 -5.66 -2.39
C LYS A 71 13.06 -5.33 -2.24
N LYS A 72 13.86 -6.30 -1.80
CA LYS A 72 15.34 -6.17 -1.77
C LYS A 72 15.86 -6.02 -3.19
N SER A 73 16.62 -4.95 -3.42
CA SER A 73 17.34 -4.70 -4.68
C SER A 73 18.82 -5.04 -4.56
N LYS A 74 19.43 -4.80 -3.39
CA LYS A 74 20.85 -5.02 -3.16
C LYS A 74 21.11 -5.49 -1.73
N GLU A 75 22.16 -6.29 -1.59
CA GLU A 75 22.80 -6.59 -0.32
C GLU A 75 24.18 -5.97 -0.34
N TYR A 76 24.52 -5.23 0.71
CA TYR A 76 25.77 -4.50 0.80
C TYR A 76 26.85 -5.31 1.52
N ASP A 77 28.09 -5.08 1.12
CA ASP A 77 29.24 -5.45 1.93
C ASP A 77 29.25 -4.56 3.18
N VAL A 78 29.34 -5.20 4.34
CA VAL A 78 29.38 -4.51 5.64
C VAL A 78 30.80 -4.10 6.04
N THR A 79 31.80 -4.36 5.21
CA THR A 79 33.17 -3.86 5.41
C THR A 79 33.14 -2.33 5.53
N GLY A 80 33.48 -1.80 6.71
CA GLY A 80 33.44 -0.37 7.02
C GLY A 80 32.09 0.13 7.59
N LEU A 81 31.07 -0.72 7.66
CA LEU A 81 29.82 -0.44 8.36
C LEU A 81 29.93 -0.96 9.80
N THR A 82 30.52 -0.17 10.68
CA THR A 82 30.84 -0.57 12.06
C THR A 82 29.64 -1.20 12.77
N GLY A 83 29.82 -2.42 13.27
CA GLY A 83 28.83 -3.17 14.05
C GLY A 83 27.70 -3.82 13.24
N ALA A 84 27.58 -3.53 11.94
CA ALA A 84 26.52 -4.11 11.11
C ALA A 84 26.83 -5.59 10.79
N THR A 85 25.85 -6.47 10.99
CA THR A 85 25.94 -7.90 10.64
C THR A 85 25.46 -8.18 9.23
N SER A 86 24.57 -7.32 8.71
CA SER A 86 24.09 -7.32 7.33
C SER A 86 23.55 -5.94 6.99
N ALA A 87 23.51 -5.61 5.71
CA ALA A 87 22.87 -4.40 5.21
C ALA A 87 22.18 -4.67 3.87
N ILE A 88 20.95 -4.22 3.73
CA ILE A 88 20.16 -4.36 2.50
C ILE A 88 19.65 -3.01 2.03
N TYR A 89 19.48 -2.88 0.72
CA TYR A 89 18.79 -1.76 0.10
C TYR A 89 17.64 -2.27 -0.75
N GLY A 90 16.53 -1.55 -0.72
CA GLY A 90 15.34 -1.91 -1.48
C GLY A 90 14.21 -0.92 -1.35
N PHE A 91 13.04 -1.37 -1.80
CA PHE A 91 11.87 -0.53 -1.96
C PHE A 91 10.70 -1.09 -1.17
N TRP A 92 9.95 -0.22 -0.50
CA TRP A 92 8.73 -0.63 0.20
C TRP A 92 7.62 0.42 0.02
N LYS A 93 6.38 -0.07 -0.04
CA LYS A 93 5.16 0.74 -0.21
C LYS A 93 4.33 0.66 1.07
N PRO A 94 4.66 1.44 2.11
CA PRO A 94 3.87 1.45 3.33
C PRO A 94 2.42 1.85 3.02
N GLY A 95 1.45 1.07 3.50
CA GLY A 95 0.02 1.35 3.31
C GLY A 95 -0.47 1.36 1.86
N GLY A 96 0.31 0.83 0.90
CA GLY A 96 -0.03 0.86 -0.52
C GLY A 96 0.18 2.21 -1.22
N GLY A 97 0.86 3.16 -0.56
CA GLY A 97 1.20 4.46 -1.13
C GLY A 97 2.37 4.43 -2.11
N GLU A 98 3.07 5.55 -2.19
CA GLU A 98 4.27 5.69 -3.01
C GLU A 98 5.39 4.76 -2.55
N SER A 99 6.24 4.37 -3.50
CA SER A 99 7.42 3.56 -3.20
C SER A 99 8.47 4.43 -2.55
N VAL A 100 8.96 4.01 -1.38
CA VAL A 100 10.07 4.66 -0.68
C VAL A 100 11.27 3.73 -0.70
N GLU A 101 12.46 4.33 -0.83
CA GLU A 101 13.74 3.64 -0.78
C GLU A 101 14.20 3.51 0.67
N TYR A 102 14.68 2.33 1.03
CA TYR A 102 15.19 2.03 2.35
C TYR A 102 16.57 1.39 2.24
N GLU A 103 17.51 1.91 3.03
CA GLU A 103 18.69 1.18 3.45
C GLU A 103 18.49 0.71 4.89
N ILE A 104 18.58 -0.60 5.11
CA ILE A 104 18.39 -1.21 6.42
C ILE A 104 19.69 -1.90 6.82
N ARG A 105 20.20 -1.55 7.99
CA ARG A 105 21.39 -2.15 8.59
C ARG A 105 20.99 -2.92 9.83
N PHE A 106 21.45 -4.16 9.92
CA PHE A 106 21.12 -5.08 11.00
C PHE A 106 22.28 -5.14 11.99
N TYR A 107 21.93 -5.19 13.27
CA TYR A 107 22.86 -5.22 14.40
C TYR A 107 22.47 -6.35 15.35
N PRO A 108 23.40 -6.87 16.15
CA PRO A 108 23.12 -8.00 17.04
C PRO A 108 22.21 -7.63 18.22
N SER A 109 22.09 -6.34 18.56
CA SER A 109 21.25 -5.84 19.66
C SER A 109 20.75 -4.41 19.41
N HIS A 110 19.73 -3.98 20.18
CA HIS A 110 19.26 -2.60 20.16
C HIS A 110 20.36 -1.60 20.55
N ASP A 111 21.12 -1.89 21.61
CA ASP A 111 22.19 -1.02 22.09
C ASP A 111 23.27 -0.82 21.01
N GLU A 112 23.65 -1.87 20.29
CA GLU A 112 24.60 -1.75 19.19
C GLU A 112 24.01 -1.02 17.98
N ALA A 113 22.73 -1.19 17.69
CA ALA A 113 22.05 -0.44 16.64
C ALA A 113 22.03 1.07 16.95
N VAL A 114 21.79 1.44 18.20
CA VAL A 114 21.81 2.85 18.64
C VAL A 114 23.23 3.39 18.67
N SER A 115 24.19 2.66 19.24
CA SER A 115 25.56 3.17 19.39
C SER A 115 26.30 3.31 18.06
N ASN A 116 26.07 2.37 17.14
CA ASN A 116 26.85 2.25 15.90
C ASN A 116 26.05 2.64 14.64
N GLY A 117 24.72 2.64 14.70
CA GLY A 117 23.84 2.84 13.55
C GLY A 117 23.23 4.24 13.44
N THR A 118 23.03 4.96 14.54
CA THR A 118 22.32 6.25 14.54
C THR A 118 22.94 7.27 13.60
N SER A 119 24.26 7.44 13.61
CA SER A 119 24.93 8.44 12.74
C SER A 119 24.66 8.21 11.26
N PHE A 120 24.52 6.95 10.83
CA PHE A 120 24.26 6.62 9.45
C PHE A 120 22.78 6.79 9.06
N ALA A 121 21.87 6.52 9.99
CA ALA A 121 20.45 6.82 9.79
C ALA A 121 20.23 8.35 9.69
N ASP A 122 20.93 9.12 10.54
CA ASP A 122 20.85 10.58 10.56
C ASP A 122 21.45 11.22 9.28
N GLU A 123 22.46 10.60 8.66
CA GLU A 123 23.04 11.08 7.38
C GLU A 123 21.99 11.19 6.28
N VAL A 124 21.02 10.27 6.25
CA VAL A 124 19.97 10.21 5.22
C VAL A 124 18.69 10.91 5.69
N THR A 125 18.35 10.80 6.97
CA THR A 125 17.04 11.23 7.51
C THR A 125 17.09 12.53 8.34
N GLY A 126 18.28 13.06 8.61
CA GLY A 126 18.51 14.22 9.48
C GLY A 126 18.48 13.86 10.97
N PRO A 127 18.92 14.77 11.86
CA PRO A 127 18.86 14.62 13.32
C PRO A 127 17.44 14.74 13.88
#